data_AF-A0A5Q4SQV1-F1
#
_entry.id   AF-A0A5Q4SQV1-F1
#
_cell.length_a   1.000
_cell.length_b   1.000
_cell.length_c   1.000
_cell.angle_alpha   90.00
_cell.angle_beta   90.00
_cell.angle_gamma   90.00
#
_symmetry.space_group_name_H-M   'P 1'
#
loop_
_entity.id
_entity.type
_entity.pdbx_description
1 polymer ?
#
loop_
_entity_poly.entity_id
_entity_poly.type
_entity_poly.pdbx_seq_one_letter_code
_entity_poly.pdbx_strand_id
1 'polypeptide(L)'
;MSRPLPPFAELLAQCSTSAVHLETRDVYAVDEEDQDLKAWRAGGLASVEDRSAWWGPFHDSVADAVDRGVTVQRARAVSLPATEYIRFEHACTPRNVEAGEDVRWLSRDLALGLLLPAHDFWLFDGRLIRWHHFAGDGTHLRDELDDRLGFAEQAAAAFAAVWDRAVPHAEFMLD
;
A
#
# COMPACT_ATOMS: atom_id res chain seq x y z
N MET A 1 -6.02 25.69 -16.68
CA MET A 1 -4.90 24.99 -16.03
C MET A 1 -5.51 23.98 -15.07
N SER A 2 -5.14 22.70 -15.15
CA SER A 2 -5.64 21.69 -14.22
C SER A 2 -5.12 22.00 -12.81
N ARG A 3 -5.97 21.89 -11.79
CA ARG A 3 -5.55 22.07 -10.38
C ARG A 3 -4.53 20.98 -10.06
N PRO A 4 -3.41 21.29 -9.35
CA PRO A 4 -2.50 20.26 -8.88
C PRO A 4 -3.26 19.29 -7.96
N LEU A 5 -2.90 18.01 -8.05
CA LEU A 5 -3.47 16.97 -7.19
C LEU A 5 -3.05 17.26 -5.74
N PRO A 6 -4.01 17.23 -4.78
CA PRO A 6 -3.68 17.29 -3.37
C PRO A 6 -2.65 16.21 -3.00
N PRO A 7 -1.66 16.51 -2.14
CA PRO A 7 -0.74 15.50 -1.63
C PRO A 7 -1.47 14.39 -0.87
N PHE A 8 -0.86 13.21 -0.80
CA PHE A 8 -1.38 12.08 -0.02
C PHE A 8 -1.79 12.47 1.40
N ALA A 9 -0.91 13.17 2.12
CA ALA A 9 -1.12 13.58 3.49
C ALA A 9 -2.38 14.46 3.64
N GLU A 10 -2.68 15.31 2.66
CA GLU A 10 -3.88 16.13 2.66
C GLU A 10 -5.14 15.28 2.43
N LEU A 11 -5.10 14.33 1.51
CA LEU A 11 -6.21 13.41 1.26
C LEU A 11 -6.52 12.56 2.50
N LEU A 12 -5.47 12.02 3.12
CA LEU A 12 -5.61 11.20 4.31
C LEU A 12 -6.04 12.03 5.53
N ALA A 13 -5.60 13.28 5.65
CA ALA A 13 -6.06 14.22 6.69
C ALA A 13 -7.56 14.53 6.57
N GLN A 14 -8.12 14.51 5.36
CA GLN A 14 -9.55 14.73 5.09
C GLN A 14 -10.39 13.45 5.23
N CYS A 15 -9.75 12.28 5.26
CA CYS A 15 -10.44 11.00 5.41
C CYS A 15 -11.00 10.86 6.83
N SER A 16 -12.23 10.33 6.94
CA SER A 16 -13.00 10.29 8.19
C SER A 16 -13.39 8.89 8.66
N THR A 17 -13.39 7.89 7.78
CA THR A 17 -13.93 6.54 8.08
C THR A 17 -12.93 5.44 7.76
N SER A 18 -12.46 5.36 6.52
CA SER A 18 -11.57 4.31 6.07
C SER A 18 -10.70 4.76 4.90
N ALA A 19 -9.45 4.34 4.91
CA ALA A 19 -8.52 4.48 3.80
C ALA A 19 -7.96 3.10 3.47
N VAL A 20 -8.27 2.58 2.29
CA VAL A 20 -7.81 1.27 1.85
C VAL A 20 -6.85 1.39 0.68
N HIS A 21 -5.77 0.61 0.70
CA HIS A 21 -4.75 0.59 -0.35
C HIS A 21 -4.60 -0.79 -0.96
N LEU A 22 -4.81 -0.91 -2.27
CA LEU A 22 -4.56 -2.14 -3.01
C LEU A 22 -3.30 -2.02 -3.84
N GLU A 23 -2.37 -2.94 -3.64
CA GLU A 23 -1.13 -3.09 -4.40
C GLU A 23 -1.11 -4.46 -5.08
N THR A 24 -0.79 -4.49 -6.37
CA THR A 24 -0.87 -5.70 -7.20
C THR A 24 0.41 -6.02 -7.96
N ARG A 25 1.45 -5.17 -7.82
CA ARG A 25 2.72 -5.33 -8.55
C ARG A 25 3.75 -6.05 -7.70
N ASP A 26 4.60 -6.82 -8.36
CA ASP A 26 5.73 -7.52 -7.71
C ASP A 26 7.01 -6.69 -7.67
N VAL A 27 7.01 -5.52 -8.33
CA VAL A 27 8.13 -4.58 -8.38
C VAL A 27 7.57 -3.17 -8.50
N TYR A 28 8.02 -2.30 -7.61
CA TYR A 28 7.97 -0.86 -7.78
C TYR A 28 9.40 -0.38 -7.97
N ALA A 29 9.65 0.40 -9.02
CA ALA A 29 10.91 1.10 -9.16
C ALA A 29 10.85 2.27 -8.18
N VAL A 30 11.17 1.96 -6.94
CA VAL A 30 11.74 2.93 -6.03
C VAL A 30 13.14 3.16 -6.59
N ASP A 31 13.48 4.41 -6.90
CA ASP A 31 14.78 4.76 -7.48
C ASP A 31 15.85 3.85 -6.89
N GLU A 32 16.70 3.23 -7.72
CA GLU A 32 17.64 2.14 -7.34
C GLU A 32 18.64 2.53 -6.22
N GLU A 33 18.47 3.71 -5.65
CA GLU A 33 19.14 4.27 -4.49
C GLU A 33 18.26 4.48 -3.26
N ASP A 34 17.10 3.84 -3.14
CA ASP A 34 16.45 3.76 -1.84
C ASP A 34 17.45 3.16 -0.85
N GLN A 35 17.87 4.01 0.09
CA GLN A 35 18.89 3.68 1.07
C GLN A 35 18.44 2.49 1.91
N ASP A 36 17.14 2.31 2.07
CA ASP A 36 16.56 1.17 2.79
C ASP A 36 16.69 -0.14 2.03
N LEU A 37 16.48 -0.15 0.71
CA LEU A 37 16.70 -1.35 -0.10
C LEU A 37 18.19 -1.74 -0.11
N LYS A 38 19.09 -0.74 -0.23
CA LYS A 38 20.54 -0.95 -0.12
C LYS A 38 20.94 -1.45 1.28
N ALA A 39 20.39 -0.87 2.35
CA ALA A 39 20.66 -1.28 3.72
C ALA A 39 20.13 -2.69 4.01
N TRP A 40 18.93 -3.01 3.53
CA TRP A 40 18.33 -4.33 3.65
C TRP A 40 19.15 -5.40 2.92
N ARG A 41 19.59 -5.14 1.68
CA ARG A 41 20.52 -6.01 0.95
C ARG A 41 21.82 -6.26 1.70
N ALA A 42 22.29 -5.26 2.46
CA ALA A 42 23.48 -5.37 3.31
C ALA A 42 23.22 -6.03 4.68
N GLY A 43 21.98 -6.44 4.97
CA GLY A 43 21.57 -7.00 6.27
C GLY A 43 21.48 -5.96 7.40
N GLY A 44 21.49 -4.68 7.06
CA GLY A 44 21.52 -3.54 7.99
C GLY A 44 20.23 -2.71 8.00
N LEU A 45 19.09 -3.30 7.62
CA LEU A 45 17.81 -2.60 7.74
C LEU A 45 17.58 -2.23 9.22
N ALA A 46 17.30 -0.96 9.49
CA ALA A 46 17.05 -0.49 10.86
C ALA A 46 15.90 -1.28 11.49
N SER A 47 16.09 -1.69 12.75
CA SER A 47 15.06 -2.44 13.47
C SER A 47 13.83 -1.57 13.70
N VAL A 48 12.68 -2.21 13.81
CA VAL A 48 11.38 -1.53 13.95
C VAL A 48 11.36 -0.71 15.24
N GLU A 49 12.04 -1.18 16.29
CA GLU A 49 12.16 -0.53 17.58
C GLU A 49 12.92 0.81 17.51
N ASP A 50 13.86 0.98 16.57
CA ASP A 50 14.53 2.26 16.32
C ASP A 50 13.70 3.14 15.38
N ARG A 51 12.54 3.56 15.87
CA ARG A 51 11.61 4.45 15.16
C ARG A 51 12.31 5.69 14.59
N SER A 52 13.34 6.21 15.23
CA SER A 52 14.06 7.40 14.78
C SER A 52 14.80 7.23 13.44
N ALA A 53 15.15 5.98 13.09
CA ALA A 53 15.91 5.66 11.90
C ALA A 53 15.06 5.51 10.63
N TRP A 54 13.75 5.30 10.75
CA TRP A 54 12.87 4.98 9.62
C TRP A 54 11.53 5.73 9.60
N TRP A 55 11.08 6.25 10.75
CA TRP A 55 9.81 6.99 10.82
C TRP A 55 9.90 8.29 10.04
N GLY A 56 8.80 8.69 9.42
CA GLY A 56 8.78 9.86 8.56
C GLY A 56 7.36 10.32 8.20
N PRO A 57 7.22 11.29 7.28
CA PRO A 57 5.96 11.99 7.04
C PRO A 57 4.79 11.09 6.61
N PHE A 58 5.09 10.00 5.89
CA PHE A 58 4.08 9.00 5.55
C PHE A 58 3.51 8.33 6.82
N HIS A 59 4.40 7.87 7.71
CA HIS A 59 4.03 7.23 8.97
C HIS A 59 3.29 8.21 9.90
N ASP A 60 3.72 9.48 9.97
CA ASP A 60 2.98 10.54 10.68
C ASP A 60 1.54 10.65 10.16
N SER A 61 1.37 10.71 8.84
CA SER A 61 0.05 10.86 8.22
C SER A 61 -0.88 9.69 8.53
N VAL A 62 -0.35 8.46 8.54
CA VAL A 62 -1.10 7.25 8.91
C VAL A 62 -1.46 7.25 10.38
N ALA A 63 -0.48 7.47 11.27
CA ALA A 63 -0.71 7.48 12.71
C ALA A 63 -1.75 8.55 13.10
N ASP A 64 -1.65 9.76 12.55
CA ASP A 64 -2.62 10.82 12.76
C ASP A 64 -4.03 10.41 12.31
N ALA A 65 -4.17 9.65 11.22
CA ALA A 65 -5.46 9.19 10.73
C ALA A 65 -6.07 8.12 11.64
N VAL A 66 -5.25 7.17 12.08
CA VAL A 66 -5.64 6.12 13.03
C VAL A 66 -6.06 6.73 14.37
N ASP A 67 -5.32 7.73 14.87
CA ASP A 67 -5.66 8.46 16.10
C ASP A 67 -7.00 9.22 16.00
N ARG A 68 -7.38 9.65 14.80
CA ARG A 68 -8.71 10.22 14.53
C ARG A 68 -9.82 9.17 14.38
N GLY A 69 -9.49 7.88 14.41
CA GLY A 69 -10.43 6.76 14.27
C GLY A 69 -10.63 6.26 12.84
N VAL A 70 -9.79 6.68 11.88
CA VAL A 70 -9.84 6.17 10.50
C VAL A 70 -9.26 4.76 10.46
N THR A 71 -9.97 3.82 9.85
CA THR A 71 -9.42 2.48 9.61
C THR A 71 -8.50 2.52 8.39
N VAL A 72 -7.20 2.29 8.57
CA VAL A 72 -6.22 2.26 7.47
C VAL A 72 -5.82 0.82 7.17
N GLN A 73 -6.06 0.37 5.94
CA GLN A 73 -5.85 -1.03 5.54
C GLN A 73 -5.06 -1.13 4.24
N ARG A 74 -4.15 -2.10 4.14
CA ARG A 74 -3.36 -2.37 2.94
C ARG A 74 -3.41 -3.83 2.56
N ALA A 75 -3.79 -4.10 1.32
CA ALA A 75 -3.75 -5.43 0.74
C ALA A 75 -2.73 -5.49 -0.38
N ARG A 76 -1.86 -6.51 -0.36
CA ARG A 76 -0.86 -6.75 -1.39
C ARG A 76 -1.11 -8.09 -2.08
N ALA A 77 -1.32 -8.09 -3.39
CA ALA A 77 -1.47 -9.29 -4.20
C ALA A 77 -0.18 -9.63 -4.96
N VAL A 78 0.58 -10.60 -4.46
CA VAL A 78 1.98 -10.85 -4.85
C VAL A 78 2.19 -12.22 -5.48
N SER A 79 3.16 -12.35 -6.38
CA SER A 79 3.62 -13.65 -6.88
C SER A 79 4.53 -14.36 -5.88
N LEU A 80 4.42 -15.69 -5.83
CA LEU A 80 5.40 -16.57 -5.21
C LEU A 80 6.01 -17.52 -6.26
N PRO A 81 7.32 -17.83 -6.22
CA PRO A 81 8.32 -17.30 -5.28
C PRO A 81 8.49 -15.77 -5.39
N ALA A 82 8.62 -15.11 -4.24
CA ALA A 82 8.66 -13.66 -4.17
C ALA A 82 9.88 -13.07 -4.89
N THR A 83 9.69 -11.92 -5.54
CA THR A 83 10.77 -11.09 -6.06
C THR A 83 11.63 -10.55 -4.90
N GLU A 84 12.82 -10.06 -5.21
CA GLU A 84 13.64 -9.35 -4.21
C GLU A 84 12.90 -8.16 -3.60
N TYR A 85 12.16 -7.42 -4.44
CA TYR A 85 11.39 -6.26 -3.99
C TYR A 85 10.31 -6.66 -2.98
N ILE A 86 9.53 -7.72 -3.25
CA ILE A 86 8.50 -8.18 -2.31
C ILE A 86 9.12 -8.68 -1.00
N ARG A 87 10.31 -9.30 -1.03
CA ARG A 87 11.03 -9.68 0.20
C ARG A 87 11.46 -8.47 1.01
N PHE A 88 11.95 -7.42 0.34
CA PHE A 88 12.28 -6.15 0.98
C PHE A 88 11.03 -5.49 1.58
N GLU A 89 9.95 -5.38 0.79
CA GLU A 89 8.71 -4.76 1.24
C GLU A 89 8.10 -5.50 2.43
N HIS A 90 8.11 -6.84 2.41
CA HIS A 90 7.68 -7.66 3.54
C HIS A 90 8.53 -7.38 4.79
N ALA A 91 9.85 -7.28 4.65
CA ALA A 91 10.75 -6.94 5.75
C ALA A 91 10.51 -5.53 6.31
N CYS A 92 10.05 -4.58 5.49
CA CYS A 92 9.72 -3.21 5.90
C CYS A 92 8.30 -3.07 6.46
N THR A 93 7.39 -3.98 6.15
CA THR A 93 5.96 -3.89 6.52
C THR A 93 5.66 -3.79 8.01
N PRO A 94 6.48 -4.33 8.95
CA PRO A 94 6.30 -4.04 10.36
C PRO A 94 6.28 -2.53 10.70
N ARG A 95 6.92 -1.69 9.88
CA ARG A 95 6.89 -0.22 10.01
C ARG A 95 5.52 0.38 9.67
N ASN A 96 4.83 -0.17 8.66
CA ASN A 96 3.43 0.19 8.36
C ASN A 96 2.50 -0.21 9.52
N VAL A 97 2.71 -1.39 10.08
CA VAL A 97 1.94 -1.90 11.22
C VAL A 97 2.16 -1.03 12.46
N GLU A 98 3.41 -0.62 12.74
CA GLU A 98 3.74 0.30 13.83
C GLU A 98 3.11 1.70 13.64
N ALA A 99 2.91 2.13 12.39
CA ALA A 99 2.15 3.35 12.08
C ALA A 99 0.63 3.21 12.26
N GLY A 100 0.13 1.98 12.43
CA GLY A 100 -1.28 1.68 12.67
C GLY A 100 -2.03 1.10 11.46
N GLU A 101 -1.36 0.76 10.35
CA GLU A 101 -2.02 0.05 9.25
C GLU A 101 -2.32 -1.41 9.61
N ASP A 102 -3.51 -1.90 9.23
CA ASP A 102 -3.76 -3.33 9.10
C ASP A 102 -3.29 -3.80 7.72
N VAL A 103 -2.30 -4.69 7.68
CA VAL A 103 -1.65 -5.11 6.44
C VAL A 103 -1.86 -6.61 6.20
N ARG A 104 -2.39 -6.94 5.01
CA ARG A 104 -2.60 -8.31 4.55
C ARG A 104 -1.98 -8.59 3.20
N TRP A 105 -1.65 -9.86 2.99
CA TRP A 105 -0.97 -10.35 1.80
C TRP A 105 -1.77 -11.48 1.16
N LEU A 106 -1.96 -11.41 -0.14
CA LEU A 106 -2.60 -12.42 -0.95
C LEU A 106 -1.57 -12.99 -1.92
N SER A 107 -1.21 -14.26 -1.76
CA SER A 107 -0.47 -14.96 -2.81
C SER A 107 -1.34 -15.12 -4.06
N ARG A 108 -0.77 -14.88 -5.24
CA ARG A 108 -1.51 -14.78 -6.50
C ARG A 108 -2.14 -16.11 -6.94
N ASP A 109 -1.67 -17.25 -6.44
CA ASP A 109 -2.32 -18.56 -6.61
C ASP A 109 -3.68 -18.64 -5.90
N LEU A 110 -3.87 -17.94 -4.78
CA LEU A 110 -5.13 -17.81 -4.05
C LEU A 110 -6.06 -16.72 -4.62
N ALA A 111 -5.58 -15.93 -5.58
CA ALA A 111 -6.38 -14.91 -6.28
C ALA A 111 -7.28 -15.48 -7.39
N LEU A 112 -7.28 -16.81 -7.61
CA LEU A 112 -8.13 -17.45 -8.62
C LEU A 112 -9.61 -17.04 -8.47
N GLY A 113 -10.18 -16.55 -9.58
CA GLY A 113 -11.57 -16.09 -9.63
C GLY A 113 -11.80 -14.68 -9.06
N LEU A 114 -10.77 -13.96 -8.61
CA LEU A 114 -10.86 -12.53 -8.32
C LEU A 114 -10.72 -11.69 -9.58
N LEU A 115 -11.45 -10.58 -9.63
CA LEU A 115 -11.22 -9.51 -10.58
C LEU A 115 -10.32 -8.46 -9.92
N LEU A 116 -9.04 -8.47 -10.28
CA LEU A 116 -8.09 -7.48 -9.80
C LEU A 116 -8.11 -6.24 -10.71
N PRO A 117 -8.20 -5.03 -10.15
CA PRO A 117 -8.04 -3.80 -10.90
C PRO A 117 -6.68 -3.74 -11.59
N ALA A 118 -6.63 -3.13 -12.77
CA ALA A 118 -5.38 -3.00 -13.54
C ALA A 118 -4.39 -1.98 -12.93
N HIS A 119 -4.87 -1.14 -12.02
CA HIS A 119 -4.12 -0.11 -11.33
C HIS A 119 -4.20 -0.32 -9.83
N ASP A 120 -3.09 -0.09 -9.15
CA ASP A 120 -3.06 0.07 -7.70
C ASP A 120 -3.79 1.36 -7.33
N PHE A 121 -4.33 1.41 -6.12
CA PHE A 121 -5.07 2.59 -5.68
C PHE A 121 -5.17 2.72 -4.18
N TRP A 122 -5.30 3.97 -3.73
CA TRP A 122 -5.96 4.29 -2.47
C TRP A 122 -7.45 4.58 -2.72
N LEU A 123 -8.31 4.15 -1.81
CA LEU A 123 -9.72 4.55 -1.75
C LEU A 123 -10.00 5.12 -0.36
N PHE A 124 -10.45 6.38 -0.34
CA PHE A 124 -10.78 7.14 0.87
C PHE A 124 -12.29 7.24 1.04
N ASP A 125 -12.78 6.92 2.23
CA ASP A 125 -14.18 6.96 2.65
C ASP A 125 -15.15 6.24 1.70
N GLY A 126 -14.67 5.21 0.99
CA GLY A 126 -15.44 4.50 -0.02
C GLY A 126 -15.90 5.37 -1.20
N ARG A 127 -15.29 6.56 -1.40
CA ARG A 127 -15.78 7.56 -2.36
C ARG A 127 -14.71 8.13 -3.28
N LEU A 128 -13.54 8.48 -2.75
CA LEU A 128 -12.49 9.13 -3.52
C LEU A 128 -11.36 8.13 -3.78
N ILE A 129 -11.09 7.85 -5.03
CA ILE A 129 -10.00 6.98 -5.46
C ILE A 129 -8.80 7.84 -5.86
N ARG A 130 -7.61 7.39 -5.48
CA ARG A 130 -6.34 7.84 -6.05
C ARG A 130 -5.70 6.66 -6.76
N TRP A 131 -5.81 6.63 -8.08
CA TRP A 131 -5.19 5.64 -8.94
C TRP A 131 -3.71 5.90 -9.09
N HIS A 132 -2.90 4.86 -9.00
CA HIS A 132 -1.47 4.91 -9.28
C HIS A 132 -1.18 4.42 -10.70
N HIS A 133 -0.48 5.25 -11.48
CA HIS A 133 0.00 4.89 -12.80
C HIS A 133 1.47 4.53 -12.73
N PHE A 134 1.80 3.30 -13.08
CA PHE A 134 3.17 2.79 -13.09
C PHE A 134 3.60 2.40 -14.50
N ALA A 135 4.88 2.61 -14.82
CA ALA A 135 5.52 2.06 -16.00
C ALA A 135 5.73 0.54 -15.85
N GLY A 136 6.13 -0.13 -16.95
CA GLY A 136 6.37 -1.58 -16.96
C GLY A 136 7.45 -2.03 -15.97
N ASP A 137 8.47 -1.20 -15.74
CA ASP A 137 9.54 -1.43 -14.77
C ASP A 137 9.14 -1.11 -13.32
N GLY A 138 7.92 -0.61 -13.09
CA GLY A 138 7.43 -0.23 -11.77
C GLY A 138 7.67 1.24 -11.40
N THR A 139 8.22 2.07 -12.30
CA THR A 139 8.40 3.51 -12.04
C THR A 139 7.06 4.18 -11.86
N HIS A 140 6.88 4.93 -10.77
CA HIS A 140 5.68 5.76 -10.57
C HIS A 140 5.66 6.90 -11.59
N LEU A 141 4.60 6.99 -12.39
CA LEU A 141 4.46 7.99 -13.44
C LEU A 141 3.63 9.17 -12.99
N ARG A 142 2.46 8.90 -12.40
CA ARG A 142 1.52 9.90 -11.92
C ARG A 142 0.43 9.26 -11.08
N ASP A 143 -0.32 10.10 -10.40
CA ASP A 143 -1.60 9.73 -9.83
C ASP A 143 -2.77 10.35 -10.60
N GLU A 144 -3.95 9.81 -10.37
CA GLU A 144 -5.20 10.35 -10.87
C GLU A 144 -6.28 10.23 -9.78
N LEU A 145 -7.02 11.31 -9.54
CA LEU A 145 -8.15 11.30 -8.60
C LEU A 145 -9.45 11.05 -9.34
N ASP A 146 -10.30 10.22 -8.75
CA ASP A 146 -11.59 9.85 -9.30
C ASP A 146 -12.64 9.72 -8.18
N ASP A 147 -13.78 10.37 -8.35
CA ASP A 147 -14.90 10.33 -7.41
C ASP A 147 -16.20 9.79 -8.04
N ARG A 148 -16.09 9.16 -9.22
CA ARG A 148 -17.23 8.51 -9.87
C ARG A 148 -17.69 7.34 -9.01
N LEU A 149 -18.93 7.42 -8.53
CA LEU A 149 -19.52 6.43 -7.62
C LEU A 149 -19.35 4.99 -8.10
N GLY A 150 -19.65 4.71 -9.38
CA GLY A 150 -19.51 3.35 -9.92
C GLY A 150 -18.07 2.83 -9.93
N PHE A 151 -17.07 3.70 -10.01
CA PHE A 151 -15.66 3.28 -9.93
C PHE A 151 -15.25 3.05 -8.48
N ALA A 152 -15.70 3.90 -7.55
CA ALA A 152 -15.45 3.73 -6.12
C ALA A 152 -16.07 2.44 -5.59
N GLU A 153 -17.30 2.11 -6.00
CA GLU A 153 -17.97 0.84 -5.65
C GLU A 153 -17.20 -0.38 -6.17
N GLN A 154 -16.70 -0.33 -7.41
CA GLN A 154 -15.89 -1.41 -7.99
C GLN A 154 -14.55 -1.57 -7.27
N ALA A 155 -13.87 -0.46 -6.96
CA ALA A 155 -12.62 -0.47 -6.21
C ALA A 155 -12.82 -1.04 -4.80
N ALA A 156 -13.88 -0.61 -4.10
CA ALA A 156 -14.24 -1.14 -2.79
C ALA A 156 -14.53 -2.64 -2.83
N ALA A 157 -15.31 -3.11 -3.80
CA ALA A 157 -15.64 -4.52 -3.96
C ALA A 157 -14.40 -5.37 -4.28
N ALA A 158 -13.51 -4.87 -5.13
CA ALA A 158 -12.25 -5.53 -5.45
C ALA A 158 -11.33 -5.64 -4.22
N PHE A 159 -11.16 -4.52 -3.48
CA PHE A 159 -10.38 -4.52 -2.24
C PHE A 159 -10.95 -5.51 -1.23
N ALA A 160 -12.26 -5.48 -0.96
CA ALA A 160 -12.90 -6.39 -0.01
C ALA A 160 -12.71 -7.87 -0.40
N ALA A 161 -12.86 -8.21 -1.68
CA ALA A 161 -12.68 -9.57 -2.15
C ALA A 161 -11.22 -10.07 -2.03
N VAL A 162 -10.24 -9.18 -2.18
CA VAL A 162 -8.83 -9.48 -1.88
C VAL A 162 -8.64 -9.63 -0.37
N TRP A 163 -9.14 -8.67 0.41
CA TRP A 163 -8.98 -8.58 1.86
C TRP A 163 -9.50 -9.83 2.59
N ASP A 164 -10.65 -10.35 2.16
CA ASP A 164 -11.28 -11.54 2.74
C ASP A 164 -10.45 -12.82 2.55
N ARG A 165 -9.60 -12.86 1.52
CA ARG A 165 -8.71 -14.01 1.22
C ARG A 165 -7.27 -13.79 1.65
N ALA A 166 -6.88 -12.53 1.86
CA ALA A 166 -5.53 -12.17 2.22
C ALA A 166 -5.23 -12.55 3.68
N VAL A 167 -3.99 -12.92 3.94
CA VAL A 167 -3.48 -13.37 5.23
C VAL A 167 -2.86 -12.17 5.97
N PRO A 168 -3.11 -11.98 7.28
CA PRO A 168 -2.44 -10.96 8.08
C PRO A 168 -0.92 -11.03 7.97
N HIS A 169 -0.23 -9.88 7.96
CA HIS A 169 1.22 -9.83 7.80
C HIS A 169 1.99 -10.75 8.77
N ALA A 170 1.57 -10.83 10.03
CA ALA A 170 2.20 -11.67 11.05
C ALA A 170 2.12 -13.19 10.76
N GLU A 171 1.20 -13.60 9.88
CA GLU A 171 0.96 -15.00 9.51
C GLU A 171 1.42 -15.32 8.08
N PHE A 172 1.73 -14.30 7.27
CA PHE A 172 2.10 -14.48 5.87
C PHE A 172 3.60 -14.78 5.71
N MET A 173 3.87 -15.96 5.16
CA MET A 173 5.22 -16.47 4.88
C MET A 173 5.53 -16.35 3.38
N LEU A 174 6.79 -16.08 3.03
CA LEU A 174 7.25 -15.87 1.65
C LEU A 174 7.77 -17.14 0.95
N ASP A 175 7.63 -18.29 1.63
CA ASP A 175 8.25 -19.58 1.35
C ASP A 175 7.75 -20.24 0.05
#